data_AF-E4WY66-F1
#
_entry.id   AF-E4WY66-F1
#
_cell.length_a   1.000
_cell.length_b   1.000
_cell.length_c   1.000
_cell.angle_alpha   90.00
_cell.angle_beta   90.00
_cell.angle_gamma   90.00
#
_symmetry.space_group_name_H-M   'P 1'
#
loop_
_entity.id
_entity.type
_entity.pdbx_description
1 polymer ?
#
loop_
_entity_poly.entity_id
_entity_poly.type
_entity_poly.pdbx_seq_one_letter_code
_entity_poly.pdbx_strand_id
1 'polypeptide(L)'
;MNDFLKQRAEKDLAELKKLIENHFAQRKQDEEVLNELVQKMESRKELRQRQIEDRNQREKERAQRERDDRNKREETEAKKKLEEEEKKKDALAAMSMNYGGYLAKRQEQARNKRGGAEKEKKKKILADRRKPLNIDHMDNDKLQAKAKELHDWLTELISSKVDIEHEMAFNNYHLKTNRKRYNDARDAKAKSGPRKR
;
A
#
# COMPACT_ATOMS: atom_id res chain seq x y z
N MET A 1 66.47 53.74 46.81
CA MET A 1 66.01 53.11 45.56
C MET A 1 65.37 51.74 45.77
N ASN A 2 65.88 50.87 46.65
CA ASN A 2 65.34 49.51 46.84
C ASN A 2 63.90 49.43 47.40
N ASP A 3 63.49 50.36 48.27
CA ASP A 3 62.15 50.31 48.89
C ASP A 3 60.99 50.57 47.91
N PHE A 4 61.22 51.44 46.93
CA PHE A 4 60.20 51.79 45.94
C PHE A 4 59.87 50.62 45.01
N LEU A 5 60.89 49.86 44.59
CA LEU A 5 60.72 48.67 43.77
C LEU A 5 60.01 47.55 44.54
N LYS A 6 60.30 47.41 45.84
CA LYS A 6 59.65 46.43 46.71
C LYS A 6 58.16 46.75 46.91
N GLN A 7 57.82 48.00 47.21
CA GLN A 7 56.42 48.43 47.33
C GLN A 7 55.64 48.28 46.02
N ARG A 8 56.28 48.50 44.87
CA ARG A 8 55.65 48.26 43.56
C ARG A 8 55.37 46.77 43.34
N ALA A 9 56.35 45.91 43.57
CA ALA A 9 56.16 44.47 43.44
C ALA A 9 55.09 43.91 44.40
N GLU A 10 55.00 44.43 45.62
CA GLU A 10 53.96 44.05 46.57
C GLU A 10 52.55 44.49 46.11
N LYS A 11 52.41 45.69 45.54
CA LYS A 11 51.15 46.17 44.95
C LYS A 11 50.74 45.35 43.73
N ASP A 12 51.68 45.11 42.80
CA ASP A 12 51.42 44.33 41.59
C ASP A 12 51.03 42.88 41.96
N LEU A 13 51.67 42.29 42.99
CA LEU A 13 51.32 40.97 43.50
C LEU A 13 49.93 40.95 44.15
N ALA A 14 49.57 41.97 44.93
CA ALA A 14 48.26 42.09 45.55
C ALA A 14 47.15 42.28 44.51
N GLU A 15 47.40 43.10 43.48
CA GLU A 15 46.48 43.33 42.38
C GLU A 15 46.30 42.06 41.52
N LEU A 16 47.38 41.34 41.25
CA LEU A 16 47.32 40.04 40.56
C LEU A 16 46.48 39.02 41.34
N LYS A 17 46.69 38.90 42.66
CA LYS A 17 45.87 38.01 43.50
C LYS A 17 44.39 38.37 43.46
N LYS A 18 44.07 39.66 43.57
CA LYS A 18 42.69 40.16 43.48
C LYS A 18 42.06 39.87 42.12
N LEU A 19 42.81 40.05 41.03
CA LEU A 19 42.34 39.74 39.67
C LEU A 19 42.05 38.24 39.52
N ILE A 20 42.94 37.39 40.04
CA ILE A 20 42.78 35.93 40.04
C ILE A 20 41.53 35.52 40.83
N GLU A 21 41.37 36.02 42.07
CA GLU A 21 40.21 35.71 42.90
C GLU A 21 38.90 36.16 42.24
N ASN A 22 38.86 37.37 41.68
CA ASN A 22 37.71 37.87 40.95
C ASN A 22 37.38 37.01 39.71
N HIS A 23 38.40 36.58 38.95
CA HIS A 23 38.21 35.74 37.78
C HIS A 23 37.61 34.38 38.16
N PHE A 24 38.12 33.73 39.21
CA PHE A 24 37.57 32.46 39.68
C PHE A 24 36.17 32.60 40.27
N ALA A 25 35.91 33.67 41.02
CA ALA A 25 34.58 33.94 41.57
C ALA A 25 33.55 34.16 40.46
N GLN A 26 33.88 34.98 39.45
CA GLN A 26 33.02 35.24 38.30
C GLN A 26 32.78 33.96 37.50
N ARG A 27 33.84 33.23 37.15
CA ARG A 27 33.72 31.99 36.38
C ARG A 27 32.87 30.94 37.09
N LYS A 28 33.00 30.82 38.41
CA LYS A 28 32.16 29.90 39.20
C LYS A 28 30.68 30.27 39.11
N GLN A 29 30.34 31.56 39.23
CA GLN A 29 28.96 32.03 39.07
C GLN A 29 28.44 31.78 37.64
N ASP A 30 29.27 32.05 36.63
CA ASP A 30 28.91 31.82 35.24
C ASP A 30 28.69 30.32 34.94
N GLU A 31 29.52 29.43 35.48
CA GLU A 31 29.37 27.98 35.36
C GLU A 31 28.10 27.47 36.07
N GLU A 32 27.75 28.01 37.24
CA GLU A 32 26.51 27.69 37.94
C GLU A 32 25.27 28.09 37.09
N VAL A 33 25.25 29.31 36.56
CA VAL A 33 24.16 29.79 35.69
C VAL A 33 24.08 28.98 34.40
N LEU A 34 25.22 28.64 33.79
CA LEU A 34 25.26 27.82 32.59
C LEU A 34 24.70 26.42 32.86
N ASN A 35 25.09 25.79 33.97
CA ASN A 35 24.59 24.47 34.35
C ASN A 35 23.07 24.47 34.58
N GLU A 36 22.53 25.49 35.25
CA GLU A 36 21.08 25.63 35.40
C GLU A 36 20.36 25.77 34.04
N LEU A 37 20.93 26.54 33.12
CA LEU A 37 20.35 26.73 31.79
C LEU A 37 20.35 25.43 30.99
N VAL A 38 21.45 24.66 31.06
CA VAL A 38 21.56 23.34 30.43
C VAL A 38 20.50 22.38 30.98
N GLN A 39 20.35 22.28 32.30
CA GLN A 39 19.32 21.45 32.94
C GLN A 39 17.89 21.86 32.52
N LYS A 40 17.62 23.17 32.41
CA LYS A 40 16.34 23.69 31.91
C LYS A 40 16.11 23.33 30.44
N MET A 41 17.15 23.32 29.61
CA MET A 41 17.04 22.92 28.20
C MET A 41 16.82 21.41 28.05
N GLU A 42 17.50 20.59 28.84
CA GLU A 42 17.35 19.13 28.85
C GLU A 42 15.95 18.72 29.30
N SER A 43 15.45 19.25 30.42
CA SER A 43 14.08 18.99 30.87
C SER A 43 13.02 19.39 29.84
N ARG A 44 13.21 20.50 29.11
CA ARG A 44 12.33 20.89 27.99
C ARG A 44 12.43 19.95 26.79
N LYS A 45 13.61 19.41 26.49
CA LYS A 45 13.78 18.40 25.42
C LYS A 45 13.06 17.11 25.79
N GLU A 46 13.23 16.64 27.02
CA GLU A 46 12.53 15.44 27.52
C GLU A 46 11.01 15.62 27.51
N LEU A 47 10.51 16.77 27.95
CA LEU A 47 9.07 17.05 27.92
C LEU A 47 8.51 17.03 26.50
N ARG A 48 9.21 17.64 25.54
CA ARG A 48 8.81 17.60 24.12
C ARG A 48 8.83 16.19 23.56
N GLN A 49 9.85 15.40 23.91
CA GLN A 49 9.95 14.01 23.49
C GLN A 49 8.77 13.19 24.02
N ARG A 50 8.43 13.32 25.30
CA ARG A 50 7.26 12.66 25.91
C ARG A 50 5.94 13.10 25.26
N GLN A 51 5.80 14.38 24.91
CA GLN A 51 4.61 14.87 24.20
C GLN A 51 4.47 14.28 22.79
N ILE A 52 5.58 14.11 22.08
CA ILE A 52 5.58 13.47 20.75
C ILE A 52 5.21 12.00 20.90
N GLU A 53 5.76 11.30 21.90
CA GLU A 53 5.45 9.89 22.17
C GLU A 53 3.97 9.68 22.54
N ASP A 54 3.41 10.50 23.43
CA ASP A 54 1.98 10.45 23.77
C ASP A 54 1.09 10.74 22.54
N ARG A 55 1.46 11.71 21.70
CA ARG A 55 0.73 11.98 20.45
C ARG A 55 0.77 10.78 19.50
N ASN A 56 1.95 10.22 19.27
CA ASN A 56 2.13 9.06 18.41
C ASN A 56 1.37 7.83 18.94
N GLN A 57 1.37 7.62 20.26
CA GLN A 57 0.64 6.54 20.90
C GLN A 57 -0.87 6.71 20.73
N ARG A 58 -1.41 7.92 20.94
CA ARG A 58 -2.84 8.22 20.73
C ARG A 58 -3.26 8.05 19.27
N GLU A 59 -2.44 8.47 18.32
CA GLU A 59 -2.71 8.26 16.89
C GLU A 59 -2.70 6.77 16.53
N LYS A 60 -1.73 6.01 17.05
CA LYS A 60 -1.65 4.56 16.86
C LYS A 60 -2.86 3.84 17.45
N GLU A 61 -3.31 4.23 18.64
CA GLU A 61 -4.52 3.67 19.26
C GLU A 61 -5.79 3.99 18.48
N ARG A 62 -5.93 5.21 17.96
CA ARG A 62 -7.06 5.57 17.09
C ARG A 62 -7.08 4.74 15.82
N ALA A 63 -5.94 4.63 15.13
CA ALA A 63 -5.82 3.83 13.93
C ALA A 63 -6.13 2.34 14.21
N GLN A 64 -5.68 1.81 15.35
CA GLN A 64 -5.98 0.44 15.74
C GLN A 64 -7.47 0.23 16.04
N ARG A 65 -8.12 1.15 16.76
CA ARG A 65 -9.57 1.09 17.02
C ARG A 65 -10.38 1.14 15.73
N GLU A 66 -10.04 2.01 14.79
CA GLU A 66 -10.71 2.08 13.49
C GLU A 66 -10.56 0.78 12.71
N ARG A 67 -9.37 0.17 12.74
CA ARG A 67 -9.13 -1.12 12.11
C ARG A 67 -9.93 -2.25 12.75
N ASP A 68 -9.98 -2.30 14.09
CA ASP A 68 -10.69 -3.33 14.82
C ASP A 68 -12.22 -3.19 14.67
N ASP A 69 -12.75 -1.96 14.67
CA ASP A 69 -14.17 -1.70 14.40
C ASP A 69 -14.54 -2.04 12.96
N ARG A 70 -13.66 -1.74 12.00
CA ARG A 70 -13.84 -2.15 10.60
C ARG A 70 -13.86 -3.68 10.48
N ASN A 71 -12.91 -4.37 11.11
CA ASN A 71 -12.86 -5.83 11.10
C ASN A 71 -14.13 -6.43 11.73
N LYS A 72 -14.61 -5.90 12.87
CA LYS A 72 -15.86 -6.35 13.51
C LYS A 72 -17.10 -6.11 12.62
N ARG A 73 -17.16 -4.97 11.91
CA ARG A 73 -18.23 -4.71 10.93
C ARG A 73 -18.16 -5.68 9.74
N GLU A 74 -16.97 -5.93 9.21
CA GLU A 74 -16.76 -6.88 8.11
C GLU A 74 -17.11 -8.32 8.54
N GLU A 75 -16.75 -8.74 9.75
CA GLU A 75 -17.10 -10.06 10.31
C GLU A 75 -18.60 -10.21 10.58
N THR A 76 -19.26 -9.18 11.11
CA THR A 76 -20.71 -9.22 11.36
C THR A 76 -21.52 -9.18 10.06
N GLU A 77 -21.07 -8.42 9.06
CA GLU A 77 -21.66 -8.47 7.72
C GLU A 77 -21.41 -9.82 7.02
N ALA A 78 -20.22 -10.41 7.17
CA ALA A 78 -19.92 -11.72 6.62
C ALA A 78 -20.79 -12.80 7.27
N LYS A 79 -20.94 -12.79 8.60
CA LYS A 79 -21.84 -13.72 9.32
C LYS A 79 -23.30 -13.54 8.92
N LYS A 80 -23.80 -12.31 8.83
CA LYS A 80 -25.17 -12.04 8.35
C LYS A 80 -25.38 -12.50 6.90
N LYS A 81 -24.39 -12.29 6.02
CA LYS A 81 -24.44 -12.79 4.63
C LYS A 81 -24.44 -14.31 4.57
N LEU A 82 -23.66 -14.99 5.42
CA LEU A 82 -23.64 -16.45 5.50
C LEU A 82 -24.97 -17.00 6.05
N GLU A 83 -25.52 -16.43 7.12
CA GLU A 83 -26.84 -16.82 7.66
C GLU A 83 -27.98 -16.54 6.67
N GLU A 84 -27.94 -15.43 5.95
CA GLU A 84 -28.92 -15.15 4.89
C GLU A 84 -28.76 -16.10 3.69
N GLU A 85 -27.52 -16.45 3.31
CA GLU A 85 -27.28 -17.43 2.25
C GLU A 85 -27.71 -18.84 2.66
N GLU A 86 -27.54 -19.21 3.93
CA GLU A 86 -27.98 -20.50 4.48
C GLU A 86 -29.52 -20.56 4.55
N LYS A 87 -30.17 -19.51 5.08
CA LYS A 87 -31.63 -19.39 5.04
C LYS A 87 -32.19 -19.35 3.61
N LYS A 88 -31.49 -18.69 2.68
CA LYS A 88 -31.83 -18.71 1.25
C LYS A 88 -31.63 -20.09 0.65
N LYS A 89 -30.54 -20.80 0.97
CA LYS A 89 -30.31 -22.19 0.52
C LYS A 89 -31.37 -23.13 1.05
N ASP A 90 -31.77 -23.01 2.32
CA ASP A 90 -32.81 -23.83 2.93
C ASP A 90 -34.19 -23.54 2.32
N ALA A 91 -34.53 -22.26 2.13
CA ALA A 91 -35.77 -21.87 1.45
C ALA A 91 -35.78 -22.28 -0.03
N LEU A 92 -34.63 -22.18 -0.72
CA LEU A 92 -34.47 -22.63 -2.10
C LEU A 92 -34.48 -24.15 -2.19
N ALA A 93 -33.93 -24.88 -1.22
CA ALA A 93 -33.97 -26.34 -1.14
C ALA A 93 -35.41 -26.84 -0.91
N ALA A 94 -36.17 -26.16 -0.05
CA ALA A 94 -37.60 -26.41 0.16
C ALA A 94 -38.43 -26.12 -1.12
N MET A 95 -38.04 -25.13 -1.92
CA MET A 95 -38.66 -24.81 -3.22
C MET A 95 -38.10 -25.64 -4.39
N SER A 96 -36.95 -26.31 -4.20
CA SER A 96 -36.18 -27.01 -5.23
C SER A 96 -36.62 -28.45 -5.45
N MET A 97 -37.68 -28.93 -4.80
CA MET A 97 -38.26 -30.24 -5.14
C MET A 97 -38.68 -30.33 -6.63
N ASN A 98 -38.72 -29.22 -7.38
CA ASN A 98 -38.83 -29.26 -8.85
C ASN A 98 -38.08 -28.13 -9.63
N TYR A 99 -37.17 -27.37 -9.01
CA TYR A 99 -36.61 -26.14 -9.62
C TYR A 99 -35.07 -26.00 -9.56
N GLY A 100 -34.33 -27.11 -9.38
CA GLY A 100 -32.88 -27.09 -9.16
C GLY A 100 -32.04 -26.51 -10.31
N GLY A 101 -32.50 -26.58 -11.56
CA GLY A 101 -31.72 -26.11 -12.72
C GLY A 101 -31.77 -24.60 -12.99
N TYR A 102 -32.90 -23.95 -12.71
CA TYR A 102 -33.11 -22.54 -13.07
C TYR A 102 -32.44 -21.58 -12.08
N LEU A 103 -32.48 -21.91 -10.79
CA LEU A 103 -31.85 -21.12 -9.73
C LEU A 103 -30.32 -21.15 -9.81
N ALA A 104 -29.72 -22.33 -10.05
CA ALA A 104 -28.28 -22.48 -10.26
C ALA A 104 -27.80 -21.63 -11.44
N LYS A 105 -28.53 -21.67 -12.57
CA LYS A 105 -28.20 -20.90 -13.77
C LYS A 105 -28.35 -19.39 -13.56
N ARG A 106 -29.36 -18.94 -12.79
CA ARG A 106 -29.55 -17.52 -12.44
C ARG A 106 -28.45 -17.03 -11.49
N GLN A 107 -28.02 -17.85 -10.54
CA GLN A 107 -26.98 -17.51 -9.57
C GLN A 107 -25.58 -17.46 -10.21
N GLU A 108 -25.29 -18.38 -11.14
CA GLU A 108 -24.08 -18.36 -11.97
C GLU A 108 -24.05 -17.14 -12.90
N GLN A 109 -25.17 -16.84 -13.58
CA GLN A 109 -25.30 -15.64 -14.41
C GLN A 109 -25.18 -14.36 -13.59
N ALA A 110 -25.73 -14.29 -12.38
CA ALA A 110 -25.60 -13.12 -11.51
C ALA A 110 -24.15 -12.90 -11.02
N ARG A 111 -23.41 -13.98 -10.72
CA ARG A 111 -21.97 -13.92 -10.40
C ARG A 111 -21.13 -13.45 -11.60
N ASN A 112 -21.45 -13.90 -12.81
CA ASN A 112 -20.77 -13.43 -14.02
C ASN A 112 -21.12 -11.98 -14.38
N LYS A 113 -22.39 -11.56 -14.22
CA LYS A 113 -22.86 -10.22 -14.61
C LYS A 113 -22.39 -9.10 -13.67
N ARG A 114 -22.10 -9.41 -12.40
CA ARG A 114 -21.47 -8.45 -11.45
C ARG A 114 -19.95 -8.36 -11.59
N GLY A 115 -19.35 -9.12 -12.51
CA GLY A 115 -17.90 -9.18 -12.68
C GLY A 115 -17.26 -9.85 -11.48
N GLY A 116 -17.57 -11.13 -11.26
CA GLY A 116 -17.08 -11.93 -10.14
C GLY A 116 -15.56 -12.15 -10.12
N ALA A 117 -15.12 -13.33 -9.67
CA ALA A 117 -13.72 -13.64 -9.39
C ALA A 117 -12.75 -13.33 -10.56
N GLU A 118 -13.18 -13.46 -11.82
CA GLU A 118 -12.33 -13.14 -12.97
C GLU A 118 -12.05 -11.65 -13.16
N LYS A 119 -13.02 -10.78 -12.86
CA LYS A 119 -12.81 -9.32 -12.94
C LYS A 119 -11.86 -8.87 -11.83
N GLU A 120 -12.02 -9.41 -10.63
CA GLU A 120 -11.11 -9.13 -9.51
C GLU A 120 -9.70 -9.68 -9.79
N LYS A 121 -9.58 -10.89 -10.36
CA LYS A 121 -8.30 -11.42 -10.84
C LYS A 121 -7.66 -10.52 -11.89
N LYS A 122 -8.42 -10.09 -12.90
CA LYS A 122 -7.93 -9.16 -13.93
C LYS A 122 -7.48 -7.83 -13.31
N LYS A 123 -8.27 -7.27 -12.39
CA LYS A 123 -7.95 -6.02 -11.69
C LYS A 123 -6.66 -6.18 -10.88
N LYS A 124 -6.49 -7.29 -10.16
CA LYS A 124 -5.27 -7.62 -9.42
C LYS A 124 -4.06 -7.70 -10.36
N ILE A 125 -4.13 -8.51 -11.42
CA ILE A 125 -3.04 -8.66 -12.39
C ILE A 125 -2.66 -7.32 -13.02
N LEU A 126 -3.64 -6.48 -13.38
CA LEU A 126 -3.37 -5.17 -13.95
C LEU A 126 -2.76 -4.20 -12.93
N ALA A 127 -3.17 -4.28 -11.66
CA ALA A 127 -2.55 -3.50 -10.59
C ALA A 127 -1.10 -3.93 -10.35
N ASP A 128 -0.82 -5.24 -10.32
CA ASP A 128 0.53 -5.79 -10.15
C ASP A 128 1.47 -5.40 -11.30
N ARG A 129 0.94 -5.30 -12.54
CA ARG A 129 1.69 -4.82 -13.72
C ARG A 129 1.92 -3.31 -13.72
N ARG A 130 1.10 -2.54 -13.00
CA ARG A 130 1.17 -1.08 -13.00
C ARG A 130 2.23 -0.62 -12.00
N LYS A 131 3.40 -0.26 -12.53
CA LYS A 131 4.47 0.37 -11.74
C LYS A 131 4.09 1.83 -11.45
N PRO A 132 4.21 2.32 -10.20
CA PRO A 132 4.00 3.74 -9.89
C PRO A 132 5.06 4.58 -10.62
N LEU A 133 4.62 5.69 -11.21
CA LEU A 133 5.49 6.62 -11.92
C LEU A 133 5.83 7.76 -10.97
N ASN A 134 7.09 7.84 -10.55
CA ASN A 134 7.62 8.94 -9.75
C ASN A 134 8.61 9.73 -10.61
N ILE A 135 8.22 10.94 -11.02
CA ILE A 135 8.97 11.79 -11.96
C ILE A 135 9.26 13.19 -11.41
N ASP A 136 8.71 13.56 -10.26
CA ASP A 136 8.70 14.94 -9.76
C ASP A 136 10.09 15.47 -9.37
N HIS A 137 11.02 14.56 -9.09
CA HIS A 137 12.41 14.88 -8.72
C HIS A 137 13.41 14.57 -9.85
N MET A 138 12.95 14.27 -11.07
CA MET A 138 13.83 13.87 -12.18
C MET A 138 14.32 15.10 -12.97
N ASP A 139 15.59 15.07 -13.39
CA ASP A 139 16.18 16.06 -14.30
C ASP A 139 15.79 15.78 -15.77
N ASN A 140 16.09 16.71 -16.68
CA ASN A 140 15.65 16.64 -18.08
C ASN A 140 16.16 15.37 -18.79
N ASP A 141 17.44 15.03 -18.62
CA ASP A 141 18.05 13.87 -19.26
C ASP A 141 17.42 12.56 -18.75
N LYS A 142 17.15 12.45 -17.44
CA LYS A 142 16.45 11.28 -16.88
C LYS A 142 15.00 11.22 -17.33
N LEU A 143 14.31 12.35 -17.49
CA LEU A 143 12.95 12.40 -18.03
C LEU A 143 12.90 11.91 -19.48
N GLN A 144 13.85 12.32 -20.32
CA GLN A 144 13.95 11.82 -21.70
C GLN A 144 14.20 10.32 -21.75
N ALA A 145 15.12 9.81 -20.92
CA ALA A 145 15.37 8.37 -20.81
C ALA A 145 14.12 7.61 -20.34
N LYS A 146 13.39 8.16 -19.36
CA LYS A 146 12.16 7.55 -18.85
C LYS A 146 11.03 7.57 -19.87
N ALA A 147 10.91 8.63 -20.67
CA ALA A 147 9.95 8.70 -21.76
C ALA A 147 10.22 7.64 -22.82
N LYS A 148 11.49 7.42 -23.17
CA LYS A 148 11.89 6.34 -24.10
C LYS A 148 11.55 4.97 -23.55
N GLU A 149 11.88 4.69 -22.28
CA GLU A 149 11.54 3.42 -21.62
C GLU A 149 10.02 3.15 -21.65
N LEU A 150 9.20 4.15 -21.35
CA LEU A 150 7.73 4.03 -21.40
C LEU A 150 7.20 3.81 -22.82
N HIS A 151 7.83 4.44 -23.81
CA HIS A 151 7.48 4.26 -25.23
C HIS A 151 7.83 2.85 -25.71
N ASP A 152 9.01 2.34 -25.37
CA ASP A 152 9.44 0.98 -25.70
C ASP A 152 8.50 -0.05 -25.06
N TRP A 153 8.15 0.15 -23.78
CA TRP A 153 7.17 -0.69 -23.07
C TRP A 153 5.78 -0.66 -23.71
N LEU A 154 5.29 0.51 -24.12
CA LEU A 154 4.01 0.62 -24.84
C LEU A 154 4.06 -0.13 -26.18
N THR A 155 5.18 -0.05 -26.89
CA THR A 155 5.37 -0.69 -28.19
C THR A 155 5.35 -2.21 -28.05
N GLU A 156 6.00 -2.77 -27.04
CA GLU A 156 5.96 -4.20 -26.73
C GLU A 156 4.53 -4.69 -26.42
N LEU A 157 3.77 -3.91 -25.64
CA LEU A 157 2.38 -4.22 -25.33
C LEU A 157 1.48 -4.19 -26.57
N ILE A 158 1.71 -3.24 -27.48
CA ILE A 158 0.97 -3.15 -28.74
C ILE A 158 1.30 -4.35 -29.64
N SER A 159 2.58 -4.70 -29.78
CA SER A 159 2.99 -5.88 -30.56
C SER A 159 2.31 -7.15 -30.04
N SER A 160 2.41 -7.39 -28.73
CA SER A 160 1.79 -8.56 -28.09
C SER A 160 0.28 -8.59 -28.30
N LYS A 161 -0.39 -7.44 -28.26
CA LYS A 161 -1.84 -7.35 -28.51
C LYS A 161 -2.18 -7.78 -29.94
N VAL A 162 -1.43 -7.29 -30.93
CA VAL A 162 -1.64 -7.60 -32.34
C VAL A 162 -1.47 -9.10 -32.57
N ASP A 163 -0.41 -9.71 -32.04
CA ASP A 163 -0.16 -11.16 -32.16
C ASP A 163 -1.32 -11.97 -31.60
N ILE A 164 -1.82 -11.62 -30.40
CA ILE A 164 -2.98 -12.27 -29.78
C ILE A 164 -4.24 -12.09 -30.63
N GLU A 165 -4.47 -10.91 -31.21
CA GLU A 165 -5.62 -10.67 -32.09
C GLU A 165 -5.57 -11.54 -33.36
N HIS A 166 -4.39 -11.70 -33.95
CA HIS A 166 -4.18 -12.61 -35.09
C HIS A 166 -4.43 -14.07 -34.71
N GLU A 167 -3.88 -14.55 -33.59
CA GLU A 167 -4.12 -15.91 -33.09
C GLU A 167 -5.61 -16.15 -32.80
N MET A 168 -6.30 -15.18 -32.19
CA MET A 168 -7.74 -15.29 -31.94
C MET A 168 -8.54 -15.40 -33.24
N ALA A 169 -8.19 -14.61 -34.27
CA ALA A 169 -8.86 -14.68 -35.57
C ALA A 169 -8.67 -16.06 -36.22
N PHE A 170 -7.44 -16.57 -36.21
CA PHE A 170 -7.10 -17.91 -36.69
C PHE A 170 -7.86 -19.00 -35.93
N ASN A 171 -7.83 -18.96 -34.59
CA ASN A 171 -8.53 -19.92 -33.73
C ASN A 171 -10.04 -19.90 -33.96
N ASN A 172 -10.64 -18.72 -34.16
CA ASN A 172 -12.06 -18.58 -34.48
C ASN A 172 -12.42 -19.21 -35.83
N TYR A 173 -11.56 -19.06 -36.85
CA TYR A 173 -11.73 -19.71 -38.14
C TYR A 173 -11.68 -21.25 -38.01
N HIS A 174 -10.69 -21.77 -37.29
CA HIS A 174 -10.56 -23.21 -37.04
C HIS A 174 -11.74 -23.77 -36.24
N LEU A 175 -12.21 -23.06 -35.21
CA LEU A 175 -13.40 -23.43 -34.45
C LEU A 175 -14.64 -23.52 -35.34
N LYS A 176 -14.88 -22.53 -36.20
CA LYS A 176 -16.00 -22.54 -37.16
C LYS A 176 -15.91 -23.73 -38.11
N THR A 177 -14.74 -23.96 -38.67
CA THR A 177 -14.48 -25.07 -39.59
C THR A 177 -14.70 -26.42 -38.94
N ASN A 178 -14.17 -26.62 -37.73
CA ASN A 178 -14.33 -27.86 -36.97
C ASN A 178 -15.77 -28.10 -36.55
N ARG A 179 -16.52 -27.06 -36.16
CA ARG A 179 -17.96 -27.16 -35.90
C ARG A 179 -18.74 -27.61 -37.13
N LYS A 180 -18.43 -27.07 -38.31
CA LYS A 180 -19.04 -27.51 -39.56
C LYS A 180 -18.74 -28.99 -39.85
N ARG A 181 -17.46 -29.38 -39.79
CA ARG A 181 -17.04 -30.79 -39.99
C ARG A 181 -17.72 -31.75 -39.02
N TYR A 182 -17.84 -31.36 -37.76
CA TYR A 182 -18.55 -32.15 -36.75
C TYR A 182 -20.03 -32.33 -37.12
N ASN A 183 -20.72 -31.25 -37.48
CA ASN A 183 -22.12 -31.29 -37.87
C ASN A 183 -22.31 -32.16 -39.13
N ASP A 184 -21.48 -31.97 -40.15
CA ASP A 184 -21.52 -32.76 -41.39
C ASP A 184 -21.35 -34.26 -41.09
N ALA A 185 -20.39 -34.63 -40.23
CA ALA A 185 -20.18 -36.02 -39.81
C ALA A 185 -21.33 -36.59 -38.97
N ARG A 186 -21.90 -35.79 -38.06
CA ARG A 186 -23.08 -36.16 -37.27
C ARG A 186 -24.29 -36.41 -38.15
N ASP A 187 -24.55 -35.53 -39.11
CA ASP A 187 -25.70 -35.60 -40.00
C ASP A 187 -25.53 -36.74 -41.03
N ALA A 188 -24.31 -37.02 -41.48
CA ALA A 188 -24.00 -38.21 -42.27
C ALA A 188 -24.32 -39.51 -41.51
N LYS A 189 -23.96 -39.59 -40.21
CA LYS A 189 -24.33 -40.72 -39.35
C LYS A 189 -25.84 -40.84 -39.15
N ALA A 190 -26.56 -39.73 -39.03
CA ALA A 190 -28.02 -39.74 -38.90
C ALA A 190 -28.70 -40.24 -40.18
N LYS A 191 -28.17 -39.88 -41.36
CA LYS A 191 -28.66 -40.34 -42.67
C LYS A 191 -28.31 -41.81 -42.97
N SER A 192 -27.27 -42.36 -42.35
CA SER A 192 -26.88 -43.78 -42.46
C SER A 192 -27.53 -44.69 -41.42
N GLY A 193 -28.54 -44.21 -40.67
CA GLY A 193 -29.33 -45.05 -39.76
C GLY A 193 -30.03 -46.20 -40.48
N PRO A 194 -30.43 -47.27 -39.77
CA PRO A 194 -30.92 -48.50 -40.39
C PRO A 194 -32.10 -48.20 -41.32
N ARG A 195 -31.88 -48.41 -42.62
CA ARG A 195 -32.97 -48.36 -43.61
C ARG A 195 -33.94 -49.48 -43.23
N LYS A 196 -35.16 -49.11 -42.79
CA LYS A 196 -36.25 -50.07 -42.61
C LYS A 196 -36.42 -50.80 -43.95
N ARG A 197 -36.15 -52.10 -43.93
CA ARG A 197 -36.42 -53.03 -45.03
C ARG A 197 -37.92 -53.22 -45.16
#